data_AF-S9PQ17-F1
#
_entry.id   AF-S9PQ17-F1
#
_cell.length_a   1.000
_cell.length_b   1.000
_cell.length_c   1.000
_cell.angle_alpha   90.00
_cell.angle_beta   90.00
_cell.angle_gamma   90.00
#
_symmetry.space_group_name_H-M   'P 1'
#
loop_
_entity.id
_entity.type
_entity.pdbx_description
1 polymer ?
#
loop_
_entity_poly.entity_id
_entity_poly.type
_entity_poly.pdbx_seq_one_letter_code
_entity_poly.pdbx_strand_id
1 'polypeptide(L)'
;MKSFPSSFRISSHFACRIHGYSLRHLSYRFFSSKSDAGPQDNPALDAKPSELEKSPEGVIRPWYVEYAERTFPKRNVFTSEIPPLPEAAPEFLQEVLKALSNQYLVSDLKFIRPNADQPWSTSDLMLLGTCNDDGHVISVTRGISQKLKDLKIGTVQIQGLPNLSRQRILNRRALKRPEAWHNKMSTQKTNWTCIHPENYNVIIHLFTKEAREFYQLETIDQDLQQILSENHENEDSSSTSFRQVNKKKISSERRTSPGDRRKFHTSCMRNDSIAKENASFTKSLNPFEEARRMYLAYDDRFSLESFSDHVKSLLDRLASEVSVQDVNTLLTAVALSAPPSINSLESSRKLVSHRIQLLTSLYTSIQKTTPIDITELRRILSKCLICSCMVETSDFHYLDPRIYKTEQLMYRHGISMTVKSYMLILNVFAKYNRWKDVWIRWSKLTNIGILLDEDMYCHIFRLVAESKNERAAIYALSNIFEDMLSQSPELAASKDIAVYLSRCLDLISFQNDNSYRSVHKYIQASKSRGD
;
A
#
# COMPACT_ATOMS: atom_id res chain seq x y z
N MET A 1 -10.42 49.76 23.70
CA MET A 1 -9.64 49.34 24.90
C MET A 1 -10.12 47.96 25.34
N LYS A 2 -9.18 47.08 25.76
CA LYS A 2 -9.27 45.64 26.11
C LYS A 2 -9.33 44.71 24.87
N SER A 3 -8.23 44.19 24.29
CA SER A 3 -7.02 43.45 24.74
C SER A 3 -7.10 42.01 24.20
N PHE A 4 -6.41 41.76 23.09
CA PHE A 4 -6.07 40.44 22.57
C PHE A 4 -5.06 39.73 23.49
N PRO A 5 -5.02 38.39 23.48
CA PRO A 5 -3.76 37.67 23.58
C PRO A 5 -3.43 37.01 22.24
N SER A 6 -2.43 37.59 21.60
CA SER A 6 -1.50 36.95 20.69
C SER A 6 -0.70 35.87 21.42
N SER A 7 -0.65 34.64 20.88
CA SER A 7 0.56 33.83 20.70
C SER A 7 0.23 32.33 20.67
N PHE A 8 0.49 31.66 19.54
CA PHE A 8 0.92 30.26 19.57
C PHE A 8 2.28 30.19 18.88
N ARG A 9 3.30 29.92 19.69
CA ARG A 9 4.69 29.73 19.27
C ARG A 9 4.80 28.42 18.50
N ILE A 10 5.44 28.47 17.35
CA ILE A 10 5.97 27.28 16.67
C ILE A 10 7.21 26.84 17.46
N SER A 11 7.11 25.69 18.14
CA SER A 11 8.26 25.02 18.75
C SER A 11 8.94 24.17 17.68
N SER A 12 10.09 24.64 17.22
CA SER A 12 11.05 23.87 16.43
C SER A 12 11.89 22.99 17.35
N HIS A 13 11.52 21.72 17.57
CA HIS A 13 12.45 20.67 17.99
C HIS A 13 11.79 19.29 17.88
N PHE A 14 12.13 18.53 16.83
CA PHE A 14 12.08 17.07 16.87
C PHE A 14 13.42 16.54 16.36
N ALA A 15 14.43 16.64 17.23
CA ALA A 15 15.58 15.74 17.17
C ALA A 15 15.17 14.47 17.91
N CYS A 16 15.07 13.36 17.17
CA CYS A 16 14.79 12.04 17.73
C CYS A 16 15.96 11.62 18.64
N ARG A 17 15.82 11.83 19.95
CA ARG A 17 16.74 11.28 20.96
C ARG A 17 16.44 9.79 21.10
N ILE A 18 17.30 8.96 20.52
CA ILE A 18 17.45 7.55 20.89
C ILE A 18 18.02 7.53 22.31
N HIS A 19 17.18 7.30 23.32
CA HIS A 19 17.66 6.91 24.65
C HIS A 19 17.64 5.39 24.74
N GLY A 20 18.84 4.84 24.87
CA GLY A 20 19.07 3.45 25.20
C GLY A 20 18.55 3.14 26.59
N TYR A 21 17.79 2.05 26.70
CA TYR A 21 17.55 1.36 27.95
C TYR A 21 18.05 -0.07 27.83
N SER A 22 19.19 -0.28 28.48
CA SER A 22 19.60 -1.44 29.28
C SER A 22 18.81 -2.74 29.03
N LEU A 23 19.39 -3.62 28.23
CA LEU A 23 19.07 -5.04 28.19
C LEU A 23 19.29 -5.65 29.57
N ARG A 24 18.20 -6.11 30.21
CA ARG A 24 18.31 -7.08 31.31
C ARG A 24 18.73 -8.42 30.71
N HIS A 25 19.92 -8.85 31.08
CA HIS A 25 20.47 -10.18 30.88
C HIS A 25 19.45 -11.27 31.22
N LEU A 26 19.09 -12.10 30.24
CA LEU A 26 18.58 -13.45 30.48
C LEU A 26 19.67 -14.44 30.04
N SER A 27 20.29 -15.05 31.03
CA SER A 27 21.38 -16.01 30.91
C SER A 27 20.86 -17.33 30.34
N TYR A 28 21.13 -17.60 29.06
CA TYR A 28 20.99 -18.95 28.51
C TYR A 28 22.27 -19.75 28.78
N ARG A 29 22.16 -20.74 29.67
CA ARG A 29 23.19 -21.76 29.90
C ARG A 29 23.33 -22.63 28.65
N PHE A 30 24.47 -22.54 27.96
CA PHE A 30 24.94 -23.59 27.08
C PHE A 30 25.73 -24.62 27.90
N PHE A 31 25.35 -25.89 27.79
CA PHE A 31 26.19 -27.01 28.21
C PHE A 31 27.37 -27.09 27.23
N SER A 32 28.56 -26.81 27.74
CA SER A 32 29.84 -27.01 27.08
C SER A 32 30.37 -28.37 27.52
N SER A 33 30.48 -29.33 26.60
CA SER A 33 31.33 -30.52 26.78
C SER A 33 32.66 -30.27 26.08
N LYS A 34 33.72 -30.15 26.89
CA LYS A 34 35.11 -30.19 26.46
C LYS A 34 35.55 -31.63 26.19
N SER A 35 36.34 -31.83 25.15
CA SER A 35 37.41 -32.84 25.04
C SER A 35 38.35 -32.30 23.95
N ASP A 36 39.38 -31.56 24.33
CA ASP A 36 40.74 -32.02 24.68
C ASP A 36 41.50 -32.73 23.56
N ALA A 37 42.75 -32.30 23.45
CA ALA A 37 43.65 -32.34 22.31
C ALA A 37 44.52 -33.61 22.25
N GLY A 38 45.05 -33.90 21.06
CA GLY A 38 46.26 -34.72 20.88
C GLY A 38 46.54 -35.06 19.40
N PRO A 39 47.80 -35.10 18.93
CA PRO A 39 48.19 -34.68 17.57
C PRO A 39 48.85 -35.78 16.69
N GLN A 40 49.38 -35.36 15.53
CA GLN A 40 50.28 -36.05 14.55
C GLN A 40 49.56 -36.82 13.42
N ASP A 41 50.07 -36.99 12.20
CA ASP A 41 51.13 -36.39 11.36
C ASP A 41 50.82 -36.86 9.91
N ASN A 42 51.17 -36.07 8.88
CA ASN A 42 51.14 -36.45 7.45
C ASN A 42 52.32 -37.43 7.13
N PRO A 43 52.39 -38.22 5.99
CA PRO A 43 52.00 -37.81 4.63
C PRO A 43 51.55 -38.93 3.64
N ALA A 44 51.42 -38.52 2.37
CA ALA A 44 50.95 -39.18 1.14
C ALA A 44 51.50 -40.58 0.78
N LEU A 45 50.71 -41.34 0.00
CA LEU A 45 51.14 -41.99 -1.26
C LEU A 45 49.99 -42.70 -2.00
N ASP A 46 50.10 -42.70 -3.33
CA ASP A 46 49.27 -43.33 -4.35
C ASP A 46 49.10 -44.86 -4.20
N ALA A 47 47.95 -45.41 -4.64
CA ALA A 47 47.88 -46.54 -5.58
C ALA A 47 46.45 -47.10 -5.76
N LYS A 48 46.26 -47.72 -6.93
CA LYS A 48 45.07 -48.28 -7.59
C LYS A 48 44.46 -49.54 -6.92
N PRO A 49 43.31 -50.04 -7.42
CA PRO A 49 42.38 -50.89 -6.68
C PRO A 49 42.69 -52.39 -6.76
N SER A 50 42.41 -53.11 -5.69
CA SER A 50 42.32 -54.58 -5.69
C SER A 50 41.30 -55.07 -4.66
N GLU A 51 40.26 -55.71 -5.20
CA GLU A 51 39.68 -56.99 -4.77
C GLU A 51 39.55 -57.32 -3.27
N LEU A 52 38.29 -57.41 -2.83
CA LEU A 52 37.69 -58.58 -2.17
C LEU A 52 38.62 -59.40 -1.25
N GLU A 53 38.76 -58.95 0.00
CA GLU A 53 39.15 -59.83 1.09
C GLU A 53 38.17 -59.79 2.27
N LYS A 54 38.01 -60.98 2.82
CA LYS A 54 37.03 -61.43 3.80
C LYS A 54 37.25 -60.74 5.15
N SER A 55 36.16 -60.29 5.77
CA SER A 55 36.12 -59.82 7.15
C SER A 55 36.58 -60.93 8.12
N PRO A 56 37.59 -60.71 8.98
CA PRO A 56 37.81 -61.55 10.13
C PRO A 56 36.80 -61.20 11.23
N GLU A 57 36.55 -62.22 12.05
CA GLU A 57 35.57 -62.31 13.10
C GLU A 57 35.59 -61.17 14.14
N GLY A 58 34.39 -60.76 14.55
CA GLY A 58 34.06 -60.82 15.98
C GLY A 58 34.26 -59.57 16.84
N VAL A 59 34.38 -58.36 16.30
CA VAL A 59 34.12 -57.16 17.12
C VAL A 59 32.60 -56.96 17.17
N ILE A 60 31.97 -57.40 18.26
CA ILE A 60 30.56 -57.13 18.57
C ILE A 60 30.40 -55.61 18.70
N ARG A 61 30.08 -54.93 17.58
CA ARG A 61 29.64 -53.53 17.63
C ARG A 61 28.30 -53.51 18.37
N PRO A 62 28.17 -52.75 19.46
CA PRO A 62 26.91 -52.66 20.19
C PRO A 62 25.80 -52.11 19.29
N TRP A 63 24.60 -52.68 19.37
CA TRP A 63 23.44 -52.34 18.53
C TRP A 63 23.07 -50.85 18.53
N TYR A 64 23.42 -50.09 19.56
CA TYR A 64 23.19 -48.64 19.63
C TYR A 64 24.15 -47.82 18.75
N VAL A 65 25.33 -48.35 18.40
CA VAL A 65 26.27 -47.71 17.47
C VAL A 65 25.77 -47.84 16.03
N GLU A 66 25.15 -48.97 15.68
CA GLU A 66 24.48 -49.16 14.39
C GLU A 66 23.23 -48.28 14.24
N TYR A 67 22.53 -48.01 15.33
CA TYR A 67 21.37 -47.11 15.32
C TYR A 67 21.78 -45.65 15.12
N ALA A 68 22.84 -45.16 15.77
CA ALA A 68 23.29 -43.78 15.58
C ALA A 68 23.67 -43.47 14.12
N GLU A 69 24.22 -44.45 13.39
CA GLU A 69 24.54 -44.34 11.96
C GLU A 69 23.30 -44.45 11.05
N ARG A 70 22.16 -44.99 11.54
CA ARG A 70 20.91 -45.20 10.78
C ARG A 70 19.77 -44.24 11.14
N THR A 71 19.76 -43.62 12.31
CA THR A 71 18.62 -42.80 12.78
C THR A 71 18.61 -41.37 12.28
N PHE A 72 19.74 -40.86 11.81
CA PHE A 72 19.76 -39.56 11.14
C PHE A 72 19.79 -39.85 9.64
N PRO A 73 18.74 -39.50 8.88
CA PRO A 73 18.83 -39.54 7.43
C PRO A 73 20.12 -38.78 7.07
N LYS A 74 21.06 -39.46 6.41
CA LYS A 74 22.30 -38.85 5.94
C LYS A 74 21.87 -37.53 5.31
N ARG A 75 22.36 -36.40 5.87
CA ARG A 75 22.09 -35.08 5.30
C ARG A 75 22.45 -35.21 3.83
N ASN A 76 21.46 -35.31 2.95
CA ASN A 76 21.70 -35.19 1.54
C ASN A 76 22.33 -33.81 1.42
N VAL A 77 23.63 -33.79 1.14
CA VAL A 77 24.36 -32.56 0.89
C VAL A 77 23.80 -32.08 -0.42
N PHE A 78 22.70 -31.33 -0.35
CA PHE A 78 22.11 -30.66 -1.48
C PHE A 78 23.07 -29.54 -1.84
N THR A 79 24.04 -29.88 -2.68
CA THR A 79 24.89 -28.89 -3.35
C THR A 79 24.01 -28.23 -4.40
N SER A 80 23.32 -27.16 -4.01
CA SER A 80 22.52 -26.39 -4.95
C SER A 80 23.45 -25.71 -5.95
N GLU A 81 23.24 -25.98 -7.24
CA GLU A 81 23.98 -25.34 -8.32
C GLU A 81 23.75 -23.82 -8.24
N ILE A 82 24.83 -23.06 -8.06
CA ILE A 82 24.76 -21.60 -7.99
C ILE A 82 24.79 -21.09 -9.43
N PRO A 83 23.76 -20.35 -9.90
CA PRO A 83 23.76 -19.81 -11.24
C PRO A 83 24.90 -18.79 -11.41
N PRO A 84 25.54 -18.72 -12.58
CA PRO A 84 26.55 -17.71 -12.85
C PRO A 84 25.95 -16.31 -12.75
N LEU A 85 26.73 -15.38 -12.20
CA LEU A 85 26.29 -14.00 -12.01
C LEU A 85 26.25 -13.29 -13.38
N PRO A 86 25.15 -12.61 -13.74
CA PRO A 86 25.10 -11.82 -14.97
C PRO A 86 26.08 -10.63 -14.92
N GLU A 87 26.64 -10.23 -16.06
CA GLU A 87 27.69 -9.18 -16.14
C GLU A 87 27.25 -7.82 -15.55
N ALA A 88 25.96 -7.49 -15.63
CA ALA A 88 25.38 -6.25 -15.08
C ALA A 88 24.91 -6.36 -13.62
N ALA A 89 25.19 -7.47 -12.92
CA ALA A 89 24.69 -7.70 -11.58
C ALA A 89 25.47 -6.90 -10.52
N PRO A 90 24.79 -6.31 -9.51
CA PRO A 90 25.45 -5.66 -8.39
C PRO A 90 26.35 -6.62 -7.58
N GLU A 91 27.48 -6.12 -7.07
CA GLU A 91 28.47 -6.93 -6.33
C GLU A 91 27.88 -7.65 -5.12
N PHE A 92 26.95 -7.01 -4.40
CA PHE A 92 26.33 -7.60 -3.21
C PHE A 92 25.55 -8.89 -3.51
N LEU A 93 25.11 -9.07 -4.75
CA LEU A 93 24.28 -10.20 -5.16
C LEU A 93 25.05 -11.52 -5.07
N GLN A 94 26.38 -11.48 -5.24
CA GLN A 94 27.23 -12.64 -5.06
C GLN A 94 27.22 -13.15 -3.61
N GLU A 95 27.25 -12.23 -2.64
CA GLU A 95 27.15 -12.59 -1.23
C GLU A 95 25.76 -13.12 -0.88
N VAL A 96 24.70 -12.53 -1.46
CA VAL A 96 23.33 -12.98 -1.28
C VAL A 96 23.14 -14.39 -1.86
N LEU A 97 23.66 -14.70 -3.04
CA LEU A 97 23.61 -16.04 -3.62
C LEU A 97 24.33 -17.07 -2.76
N LYS A 98 25.53 -16.73 -2.26
CA LYS A 98 26.28 -17.60 -1.34
C LYS A 98 25.50 -17.86 -0.07
N ALA A 99 24.84 -16.84 0.49
CA ALA A 99 24.00 -17.00 1.67
C ALA A 99 22.77 -17.88 1.37
N LEU A 100 22.06 -17.61 0.28
CA LEU A 100 20.89 -18.38 -0.15
C LEU A 100 21.22 -19.86 -0.34
N SER A 101 22.30 -20.18 -1.06
CA SER A 101 22.70 -21.57 -1.32
C SER A 101 23.32 -22.24 -0.09
N ASN A 102 24.35 -21.65 0.52
CA ASN A 102 25.15 -22.33 1.55
C ASN A 102 24.56 -22.23 2.95
N GLN A 103 23.95 -21.10 3.32
CA GLN A 103 23.46 -20.87 4.68
C GLN A 103 21.99 -21.26 4.81
N TYR A 104 21.18 -20.87 3.82
CA TYR A 104 19.75 -21.09 3.85
C TYR A 104 19.30 -22.30 3.02
N LEU A 105 20.18 -22.95 2.25
CA LEU A 105 19.85 -24.16 1.47
C LEU A 105 18.65 -23.95 0.54
N VAL A 106 18.56 -22.78 -0.10
CA VAL A 106 17.58 -22.49 -1.14
C VAL A 106 17.99 -23.21 -2.42
N SER A 107 17.02 -23.90 -3.02
CA SER A 107 17.21 -24.72 -4.22
C SER A 107 16.76 -23.97 -5.48
N ASP A 108 17.21 -24.44 -6.65
CA ASP A 108 16.75 -23.99 -7.97
C ASP A 108 16.86 -22.47 -8.14
N LEU A 109 18.04 -21.91 -7.88
CA LEU A 109 18.28 -20.48 -8.03
C LEU A 109 18.39 -20.12 -9.52
N LYS A 110 17.55 -19.19 -10.00
CA LYS A 110 17.51 -18.79 -11.41
C LYS A 110 17.41 -17.28 -11.58
N PHE A 111 18.20 -16.73 -12.50
CA PHE A 111 18.10 -15.34 -12.91
C PHE A 111 17.20 -15.18 -14.13
N ILE A 112 16.37 -14.15 -14.10
CA ILE A 112 15.52 -13.71 -15.22
C ILE A 112 15.80 -12.22 -15.44
N ARG A 113 16.00 -11.84 -16.70
CA ARG A 113 16.04 -10.44 -17.11
C ARG A 113 14.73 -10.11 -17.81
N PRO A 114 13.78 -9.43 -17.14
CA PRO A 114 12.55 -9.01 -17.80
C PRO A 114 12.90 -8.00 -18.90
N ASN A 115 12.17 -8.05 -20.01
CA ASN A 115 12.39 -7.12 -21.12
C ASN A 115 12.15 -5.67 -20.65
N ALA A 116 13.12 -4.78 -20.93
CA ALA A 116 13.13 -3.39 -20.44
C ALA A 116 11.91 -2.56 -20.88
N ASP A 117 11.27 -2.94 -21.99
CA ASP A 117 10.14 -2.21 -22.56
C ASP A 117 8.80 -2.52 -21.88
N GLN A 118 8.77 -3.46 -20.93
CA GLN A 118 7.52 -3.89 -20.32
C GLN A 118 7.09 -2.99 -19.14
N PRO A 119 5.83 -2.51 -19.12
CA PRO A 119 5.37 -1.49 -18.17
C PRO A 119 5.30 -1.97 -16.70
N TRP A 120 5.33 -3.29 -16.49
CA TRP A 120 5.33 -3.93 -15.17
C TRP A 120 6.74 -4.27 -14.67
N SER A 121 7.75 -4.25 -15.55
CA SER A 121 9.14 -4.39 -15.14
C SER A 121 9.59 -3.10 -14.46
N THR A 122 9.73 -3.15 -13.14
CA THR A 122 10.33 -2.06 -12.36
C THR A 122 11.79 -2.34 -12.05
N SER A 123 12.35 -3.41 -12.59
CA SER A 123 13.64 -3.96 -12.16
C SER A 123 14.31 -4.67 -13.32
N ASP A 124 15.61 -4.46 -13.45
CA ASP A 124 16.42 -4.95 -14.56
C ASP A 124 16.81 -6.42 -14.37
N LEU A 125 16.73 -6.92 -13.13
CA LEU A 125 17.11 -8.29 -12.79
C LEU A 125 16.19 -8.89 -11.73
N MET A 126 15.71 -10.10 -12.00
CA MET A 126 14.90 -10.89 -11.09
C MET A 126 15.64 -12.18 -10.71
N LEU A 127 15.76 -12.45 -9.42
CA LEU A 127 16.30 -13.70 -8.87
C LEU A 127 15.14 -14.53 -8.29
N LEU A 128 14.97 -15.75 -8.77
CA LEU A 128 14.01 -16.71 -8.23
C LEU A 128 14.73 -17.77 -7.40
N GLY A 129 14.14 -18.18 -6.28
CA GLY A 129 14.61 -19.30 -5.47
C GLY A 129 13.47 -20.13 -4.89
N THR A 130 13.71 -21.45 -4.76
CA THR A 130 12.75 -22.42 -4.24
C THR A 130 13.13 -22.87 -2.82
N CYS A 131 12.21 -22.64 -1.89
CA CYS A 131 12.25 -23.06 -0.49
C CYS A 131 11.38 -24.31 -0.28
N ASN A 132 11.72 -25.07 0.76
CA ASN A 132 11.06 -26.35 1.07
C ASN A 132 9.61 -26.19 1.59
N ASP A 133 9.37 -25.21 2.46
CA ASP A 133 8.06 -24.98 3.07
C ASP A 133 7.83 -23.48 3.38
N ASP A 134 6.62 -23.14 3.84
CA ASP A 134 6.25 -21.76 4.17
C ASP A 134 7.12 -21.15 5.28
N GLY A 135 7.49 -21.97 6.28
CA GLY A 135 8.33 -21.53 7.39
C GLY A 135 9.75 -21.22 6.93
N HIS A 136 10.26 -22.02 5.98
CA HIS A 136 11.53 -21.85 5.33
C HIS A 136 11.53 -20.55 4.52
N VAL A 137 10.50 -20.27 3.72
CA VAL A 137 10.36 -18.98 3.01
C VAL A 137 10.46 -17.80 3.99
N ILE A 138 9.73 -17.82 5.10
CA ILE A 138 9.77 -16.75 6.12
C ILE A 138 11.17 -16.61 6.74
N SER A 139 11.80 -17.74 7.08
CA SER A 139 13.12 -17.77 7.72
C SER A 139 14.20 -17.20 6.81
N VAL A 140 14.26 -17.68 5.56
CA VAL A 140 15.21 -17.19 4.54
C VAL A 140 15.00 -15.70 4.31
N THR A 141 13.76 -15.26 4.10
CA THR A 141 13.46 -13.85 3.80
C THR A 141 13.90 -12.92 4.92
N ARG A 142 13.70 -13.32 6.19
CA ARG A 142 14.21 -12.54 7.34
C ARG A 142 15.73 -12.55 7.41
N GLY A 143 16.34 -13.70 7.18
CA GLY A 143 17.80 -13.86 7.18
C GLY A 143 18.48 -13.01 6.11
N ILE A 144 17.97 -13.05 4.88
CA ILE A 144 18.46 -12.24 3.76
C ILE A 144 18.18 -10.75 4.00
N SER A 145 17.01 -10.38 4.52
CA SER A 145 16.73 -9.00 4.92
C SER A 145 17.77 -8.45 5.89
N GLN A 146 18.13 -9.24 6.91
CA GLN A 146 19.15 -8.84 7.87
C GLN A 146 20.51 -8.72 7.21
N LYS A 147 20.89 -9.69 6.38
CA LYS A 147 22.15 -9.68 5.63
C LYS A 147 22.27 -8.45 4.72
N LEU A 148 21.20 -8.06 4.04
CA LEU A 148 21.17 -6.85 3.20
C LEU A 148 21.35 -5.56 4.02
N LYS A 149 20.82 -5.52 5.25
CA LYS A 149 21.04 -4.41 6.18
C LYS A 149 22.49 -4.36 6.66
N ASP A 150 23.09 -5.51 6.97
CA ASP A 150 24.49 -5.60 7.40
C ASP A 150 25.44 -5.11 6.29
N LEU A 151 25.08 -5.36 5.03
CA LEU A 151 25.77 -4.85 3.83
C LEU A 151 25.50 -3.39 3.51
N LYS A 152 24.63 -2.70 4.27
CA LYS A 152 24.29 -1.28 4.09
C LYS A 152 23.76 -0.91 2.70
N ILE A 153 23.00 -1.82 2.06
CA ILE A 153 22.46 -1.68 0.70
C ILE A 153 21.33 -0.62 0.61
N GLY A 154 20.90 -0.08 1.75
CA GLY A 154 19.86 0.96 1.86
C GLY A 154 18.54 0.37 2.36
N THR A 155 17.44 1.02 1.96
CA THR A 155 16.08 0.62 2.30
C THR A 155 15.68 -0.62 1.49
N VAL A 156 15.28 -1.67 2.21
CA VAL A 156 14.83 -2.94 1.63
C VAL A 156 13.33 -3.07 1.84
N GLN A 157 12.57 -3.09 0.76
CA GLN A 157 11.13 -3.38 0.82
C GLN A 157 10.91 -4.88 0.76
N ILE A 158 10.04 -5.40 1.64
CA ILE A 158 9.70 -6.82 1.68
C ILE A 158 8.20 -6.97 1.58
N GLN A 159 7.76 -7.75 0.62
CA GLN A 159 6.36 -8.11 0.41
C GLN A 159 6.14 -9.58 0.71
N GLY A 160 4.94 -9.92 1.18
CA GLY A 160 4.55 -11.28 1.52
C GLY A 160 4.99 -11.76 2.90
N LEU A 161 5.92 -11.08 3.59
CA LEU A 161 6.33 -11.48 4.94
C LEU A 161 5.23 -11.15 5.97
N PRO A 162 4.83 -12.10 6.84
CA PRO A 162 3.77 -11.84 7.80
C PRO A 162 4.28 -10.90 8.89
N ASN A 163 3.53 -9.83 9.15
CA ASN A 163 3.84 -8.89 10.22
C ASN A 163 3.61 -9.56 11.58
N LEU A 164 4.67 -9.68 12.39
CA LEU A 164 4.63 -10.32 13.70
C LEU A 164 3.64 -9.65 14.66
N SER A 165 3.50 -8.31 14.63
CA SER A 165 2.55 -7.61 15.50
C SER A 165 1.13 -7.94 15.08
N ARG A 166 0.84 -7.92 13.77
CA ARG A 166 -0.44 -8.32 13.21
C ARG A 166 -0.74 -9.78 13.53
N GLN A 167 0.22 -10.68 13.39
CA GLN A 167 0.06 -12.09 13.72
C GLN A 167 -0.25 -12.29 15.21
N ARG A 168 0.38 -11.53 16.11
CA ARG A 168 0.01 -11.53 17.54
C ARG A 168 -1.41 -11.02 17.78
N ILE A 169 -1.85 -9.97 17.08
CA ILE A 169 -3.22 -9.46 17.16
C ILE A 169 -4.21 -10.51 16.66
N LEU A 170 -3.92 -11.15 15.52
CA LEU A 170 -4.72 -12.23 14.96
C LEU A 170 -4.79 -13.40 15.94
N ASN A 171 -3.67 -13.85 16.50
CA ASN A 171 -3.64 -14.91 17.51
C ASN A 171 -4.47 -14.54 18.76
N ARG A 172 -4.39 -13.29 19.23
CA ARG A 172 -5.23 -12.81 20.35
C ARG A 172 -6.71 -12.81 19.99
N ARG A 173 -7.08 -12.42 18.77
CA ARG A 173 -8.46 -12.46 18.28
C ARG A 173 -8.95 -13.92 18.15
N ALA A 174 -8.08 -14.83 17.71
CA ALA A 174 -8.36 -16.27 17.64
C ALA A 174 -8.68 -16.84 19.01
N LEU A 175 -7.82 -16.56 19.99
CA LEU A 175 -8.02 -17.00 21.37
C LEU A 175 -9.30 -16.47 21.99
N LYS A 176 -9.73 -15.25 21.63
CA LYS A 176 -10.97 -14.64 22.12
C LYS A 176 -12.24 -15.17 21.45
N ARG A 177 -12.15 -15.75 20.25
CA ARG A 177 -13.32 -16.17 19.44
C ARG A 177 -13.05 -17.48 18.65
N PRO A 178 -12.78 -18.62 19.32
CA PRO A 178 -12.35 -19.84 18.65
C PRO A 178 -13.36 -20.36 17.59
N GLU A 179 -14.66 -20.33 17.88
CA GLU A 179 -15.70 -20.87 16.99
C GLU A 179 -15.87 -20.08 15.68
N ALA A 180 -15.74 -18.75 15.73
CA ALA A 180 -15.79 -17.90 14.54
C ALA A 180 -14.49 -17.94 13.71
N TRP A 181 -13.42 -18.49 14.28
CA TRP A 181 -12.06 -18.44 13.74
C TRP A 181 -11.65 -19.68 12.95
N HIS A 182 -12.20 -20.86 13.25
CA HIS A 182 -11.87 -22.11 12.56
C HIS A 182 -12.17 -22.08 11.05
N ASN A 183 -13.09 -21.22 10.59
CA ASN A 183 -13.54 -21.21 9.19
C ASN A 183 -12.92 -20.10 8.31
N LYS A 184 -12.09 -19.19 8.83
CA LYS A 184 -11.72 -17.97 8.06
C LYS A 184 -10.26 -17.53 8.06
N MET A 185 -9.40 -18.11 8.87
CA MET A 185 -7.97 -17.86 8.72
C MET A 185 -7.21 -19.17 8.77
N SER A 186 -6.83 -19.68 7.60
CA SER A 186 -5.53 -20.33 7.54
C SER A 186 -4.54 -19.32 8.13
N THR A 187 -3.77 -19.73 9.14
CA THR A 187 -2.49 -19.07 9.43
C THR A 187 -1.88 -18.71 8.09
N GLN A 188 -1.74 -17.41 7.77
CA GLN A 188 -1.36 -16.96 6.44
C GLN A 188 -0.10 -17.71 6.03
N LYS A 189 -0.28 -18.78 5.24
CA LYS A 189 0.78 -19.60 4.70
C LYS A 189 1.41 -18.73 3.64
N THR A 190 2.54 -18.14 3.98
CA THR A 190 3.27 -17.27 3.06
C THR A 190 4.16 -18.17 2.23
N ASN A 191 3.53 -18.73 1.20
CA ASN A 191 4.15 -19.60 0.21
C ASN A 191 5.02 -18.83 -0.80
N TRP A 192 4.99 -17.50 -0.75
CA TRP A 192 5.76 -16.59 -1.59
C TRP A 192 6.12 -15.30 -0.84
N THR A 193 7.37 -14.85 -1.01
CA THR A 193 7.83 -13.53 -0.58
C THR A 193 8.66 -12.86 -1.66
N CYS A 194 8.69 -11.52 -1.63
CA CYS A 194 9.42 -10.70 -2.58
C CYS A 194 10.25 -9.66 -1.81
N ILE A 195 11.54 -9.56 -2.13
CA ILE A 195 12.48 -8.62 -1.55
C ILE A 195 12.96 -7.67 -2.65
N HIS A 196 12.77 -6.37 -2.43
CA HIS A 196 13.13 -5.31 -3.36
C HIS A 196 14.06 -4.29 -2.68
N PRO A 197 15.39 -4.40 -2.88
CA PRO A 197 16.33 -3.34 -2.55
C PRO A 197 16.14 -2.14 -3.48
N GLU A 198 15.70 -1.00 -2.94
CA GLU A 198 15.24 0.17 -3.72
C GLU A 198 16.32 0.76 -4.65
N ASN A 199 17.61 0.61 -4.32
CA ASN A 199 18.71 1.28 -5.02
C ASN A 199 19.28 0.51 -6.22
N TYR A 200 18.88 -0.75 -6.43
CA TYR A 200 19.64 -1.66 -7.30
C TYR A 200 18.83 -2.28 -8.44
N ASN A 201 17.54 -1.92 -8.61
CA ASN A 201 16.67 -2.49 -9.63
C ASN A 201 16.71 -4.04 -9.68
N VAL A 202 16.95 -4.69 -8.53
CA VAL A 202 16.93 -6.14 -8.37
C VAL A 202 15.70 -6.52 -7.57
N ILE A 203 15.02 -7.60 -7.97
CA ILE A 203 13.97 -8.22 -7.18
C ILE A 203 14.34 -9.67 -6.89
N ILE A 204 14.22 -10.07 -5.63
CA ILE A 204 14.45 -11.45 -5.19
C ILE A 204 13.11 -12.05 -4.79
N HIS A 205 12.66 -13.07 -5.52
CA HIS A 205 11.47 -13.83 -5.18
C HIS A 205 11.85 -15.18 -4.59
N LEU A 206 11.23 -15.51 -3.45
CA LEU A 206 11.39 -16.77 -2.76
C LEU A 206 10.04 -17.46 -2.66
N PHE A 207 9.93 -18.66 -3.21
CA PHE A 207 8.70 -19.45 -3.30
C PHE A 207 8.83 -20.78 -2.60
N THR A 208 7.70 -21.38 -2.23
CA THR A 208 7.61 -22.84 -2.14
C THR A 208 7.56 -23.46 -3.54
N LYS A 209 7.91 -24.74 -3.65
CA LYS A 209 7.85 -25.46 -4.93
C LYS A 209 6.48 -25.34 -5.61
N GLU A 210 5.40 -25.60 -4.85
CA GLU A 210 4.02 -25.50 -5.33
C GLU A 210 3.68 -24.08 -5.82
N ALA A 211 4.09 -23.05 -5.08
CA ALA A 211 3.84 -21.67 -5.48
C ALA A 211 4.59 -21.28 -6.75
N ARG A 212 5.84 -21.72 -6.92
CA ARG A 212 6.63 -21.44 -8.12
C ARG A 212 6.01 -22.08 -9.37
N GLU A 213 5.56 -23.33 -9.25
CA GLU A 213 4.86 -24.06 -10.32
C GLU A 213 3.49 -23.45 -10.65
N PHE A 214 2.81 -22.86 -9.67
CA PHE A 214 1.53 -22.19 -9.87
C PHE A 214 1.68 -20.82 -10.55
N TYR A 215 2.66 -20.00 -10.15
CA TYR A 215 2.82 -18.64 -10.67
C TYR A 215 3.60 -18.57 -11.98
N GLN A 216 4.50 -19.53 -12.23
CA GLN A 216 5.27 -19.64 -13.48
C GLN A 216 5.90 -18.32 -13.95
N LEU A 217 6.49 -17.54 -13.01
CA LEU A 217 7.10 -16.24 -13.36
C LEU A 217 8.24 -16.37 -14.39
N GLU A 218 8.76 -17.57 -14.60
CA GLU A 218 9.79 -17.89 -15.59
C GLU A 218 9.30 -17.79 -17.03
N THR A 219 8.01 -18.02 -17.27
CA THR A 219 7.41 -18.08 -18.62
C THR A 219 6.63 -16.82 -18.97
N ILE A 220 6.53 -15.84 -18.06
CA ILE A 220 5.73 -14.62 -18.28
C ILE A 220 6.09 -13.91 -19.59
N ASP A 221 7.37 -13.83 -19.93
CA ASP A 221 7.79 -13.17 -21.18
C ASP A 221 7.33 -13.96 -22.43
N GLN A 222 7.30 -15.30 -22.35
CA GLN A 222 6.84 -16.16 -23.45
C GLN A 222 5.32 -16.05 -23.61
N ASP A 223 4.58 -16.09 -22.51
CA ASP A 223 3.11 -15.99 -22.52
C ASP A 223 2.65 -14.63 -23.06
N LEU A 224 3.36 -13.55 -22.70
CA LEU A 224 3.04 -12.21 -23.21
C LEU A 224 3.37 -12.06 -24.69
N GLN A 225 4.51 -12.58 -25.15
CA GLN A 225 4.82 -12.62 -26.58
C GLN A 225 3.76 -13.40 -27.35
N GLN A 226 3.30 -14.54 -26.83
CA GLN A 226 2.23 -15.33 -27.43
C GLN A 226 0.91 -14.56 -27.50
N ILE A 227 0.49 -13.91 -26.40
CA ILE A 227 -0.73 -13.08 -26.37
C ILE A 227 -0.62 -11.91 -27.35
N LEU A 228 0.54 -11.27 -27.46
CA LEU A 228 0.75 -10.17 -28.39
C LEU A 228 0.75 -10.65 -29.86
N SER A 229 1.34 -11.82 -30.15
CA SER A 229 1.31 -12.41 -31.49
C SER A 229 -0.10 -12.86 -31.91
N GLU A 230 -0.87 -13.45 -31.00
CA GLU A 230 -2.25 -13.90 -31.26
C GLU A 230 -3.20 -12.73 -31.55
N ASN A 231 -2.94 -11.54 -30.99
CA ASN A 231 -3.72 -10.35 -31.30
C ASN A 231 -3.38 -9.76 -32.67
N HIS A 232 -2.13 -9.89 -33.13
CA HIS A 232 -1.72 -9.39 -34.45
C HIS A 232 -2.25 -10.23 -35.60
N GLU A 233 -2.31 -11.56 -35.47
CA GLU A 233 -2.84 -12.44 -36.54
C GLU A 233 -4.38 -12.34 -36.70
N ASN A 234 -5.08 -11.91 -35.65
CA ASN A 234 -6.54 -11.77 -35.67
C ASN A 234 -7.03 -10.42 -36.24
N GLU A 235 -6.21 -9.36 -36.22
CA GLU A 235 -6.59 -8.06 -36.81
C GLU A 235 -6.50 -8.06 -38.35
N ASP A 236 -5.57 -8.81 -38.95
CA ASP A 236 -5.45 -8.87 -40.42
C ASP A 236 -6.41 -9.86 -41.08
N SER A 237 -7.06 -10.75 -40.30
CA SER A 237 -7.93 -11.81 -40.84
C SER A 237 -9.43 -11.61 -40.62
N SER A 238 -9.87 -10.53 -39.95
CA SER A 238 -11.28 -10.36 -39.54
C SER A 238 -11.98 -9.13 -40.15
N SER A 239 -11.92 -9.00 -41.48
CA SER A 239 -12.88 -8.19 -42.25
C SER A 239 -14.02 -9.00 -42.86
N THR A 240 -14.29 -10.23 -42.41
CA THR A 240 -15.49 -10.97 -42.83
C THR A 240 -16.24 -11.65 -41.69
N SER A 241 -17.50 -11.23 -41.51
CA SER A 241 -18.61 -12.02 -40.96
C SER A 241 -18.50 -12.50 -39.50
N PHE A 242 -18.94 -11.64 -38.58
CA PHE A 242 -19.36 -12.08 -37.25
C PHE A 242 -20.62 -12.96 -37.35
N ARG A 243 -20.42 -14.27 -37.31
CA ARG A 243 -21.48 -15.28 -37.08
C ARG A 243 -21.97 -15.15 -35.64
N GLN A 244 -23.24 -14.78 -35.47
CA GLN A 244 -23.95 -14.84 -34.20
C GLN A 244 -23.96 -16.29 -33.68
N VAL A 245 -23.21 -16.55 -32.61
CA VAL A 245 -23.32 -17.81 -31.86
C VAL A 245 -24.48 -17.70 -30.88
N ASN A 246 -25.46 -18.57 -31.09
CA ASN A 246 -26.67 -18.78 -30.30
C ASN A 246 -26.42 -18.80 -28.78
N LYS A 247 -26.83 -17.76 -28.08
CA LYS A 247 -27.07 -17.82 -26.63
C LYS A 247 -28.43 -18.46 -26.38
N LYS A 248 -28.40 -19.71 -25.89
CA LYS A 248 -29.55 -20.41 -25.30
C LYS A 248 -30.19 -19.55 -24.22
N LYS A 249 -31.48 -19.28 -24.42
CA LYS A 249 -32.39 -18.55 -23.56
C LYS A 249 -32.75 -19.44 -22.37
N ILE A 250 -32.18 -19.17 -21.18
CA ILE A 250 -32.69 -19.70 -19.92
C ILE A 250 -33.72 -18.70 -19.41
N SER A 251 -35.00 -19.05 -19.54
CA SER A 251 -36.11 -18.34 -18.95
C SER A 251 -36.19 -18.66 -17.45
N SER A 252 -35.82 -17.70 -16.60
CA SER A 252 -36.26 -17.68 -15.20
C SER A 252 -37.29 -16.57 -15.03
N GLU A 253 -38.56 -16.97 -14.88
CA GLU A 253 -39.63 -16.11 -14.42
C GLU A 253 -39.26 -15.49 -13.06
N ARG A 254 -39.17 -14.18 -13.01
CA ARG A 254 -39.27 -13.43 -11.75
C ARG A 254 -40.42 -12.44 -11.87
N ARG A 255 -41.49 -12.77 -11.14
CA ARG A 255 -42.64 -11.90 -10.88
C ARG A 255 -42.13 -10.58 -10.30
N THR A 256 -42.36 -9.49 -11.03
CA THR A 256 -42.22 -8.13 -10.51
C THR A 256 -43.55 -7.73 -9.86
N SER A 257 -43.55 -7.61 -8.54
CA SER A 257 -44.58 -6.84 -7.84
C SER A 257 -44.25 -5.34 -7.97
N PRO A 258 -45.24 -4.46 -8.23
CA PRO A 258 -45.03 -3.02 -8.30
C PRO A 258 -45.16 -2.43 -6.89
N GLY A 259 -44.17 -1.67 -6.44
CA GLY A 259 -44.27 -0.97 -5.16
C GLY A 259 -43.10 -0.02 -4.88
N ASP A 260 -43.42 1.27 -4.80
CA ASP A 260 -42.67 2.34 -4.15
C ASP A 260 -41.29 2.74 -4.70
N ARG A 261 -41.31 3.50 -5.81
CA ARG A 261 -40.27 4.49 -6.10
C ARG A 261 -40.45 5.72 -5.21
N ARG A 262 -39.94 5.66 -3.98
CA ARG A 262 -39.72 6.86 -3.17
C ARG A 262 -38.59 7.68 -3.80
N LYS A 263 -38.96 8.81 -4.40
CA LYS A 263 -38.01 9.86 -4.79
C LYS A 263 -37.47 10.49 -3.50
N PHE A 264 -36.19 10.30 -3.22
CA PHE A 264 -35.52 10.96 -2.10
C PHE A 264 -34.95 12.28 -2.59
N HIS A 265 -35.52 13.38 -2.11
CA HIS A 265 -34.86 14.68 -2.13
C HIS A 265 -33.77 14.66 -1.07
N THR A 266 -32.50 14.68 -1.48
CA THR A 266 -31.40 15.09 -0.60
C THR A 266 -31.44 16.62 -0.51
N SER A 267 -32.30 17.16 0.35
CA SER A 267 -32.14 18.55 0.78
C SER A 267 -30.85 18.61 1.61
N CYS A 268 -29.77 19.04 0.97
CA CYS A 268 -28.66 19.63 1.70
C CYS A 268 -29.24 20.86 2.40
N MET A 269 -29.44 20.80 3.71
CA MET A 269 -29.61 22.01 4.51
C MET A 269 -28.30 22.81 4.40
N ARG A 270 -28.29 23.75 3.45
CA ARG A 270 -27.36 24.89 3.48
C ARG A 270 -27.73 25.70 4.71
N ASN A 271 -26.82 25.76 5.67
CA ASN A 271 -26.82 26.84 6.65
C ASN A 271 -26.32 28.10 5.93
N ASP A 272 -27.17 28.70 5.12
CA ASP A 272 -27.02 30.08 4.65
C ASP A 272 -27.58 31.00 5.74
N SER A 273 -26.84 31.14 6.84
CA SER A 273 -26.97 32.31 7.72
C SER A 273 -25.70 33.15 7.60
N ILE A 274 -25.46 33.64 6.38
CA ILE A 274 -24.62 34.82 6.18
C ILE A 274 -25.44 36.01 6.62
N ALA A 275 -25.06 36.56 7.77
CA ALA A 275 -25.40 37.90 8.17
C ALA A 275 -25.09 38.85 7.01
N LYS A 276 -26.11 39.61 6.57
CA LYS A 276 -25.94 40.78 5.71
C LYS A 276 -25.20 41.87 6.50
N GLU A 277 -23.89 41.73 6.63
CA GLU A 277 -23.02 42.87 6.92
C GLU A 277 -22.59 43.48 5.59
N ASN A 278 -23.35 44.49 5.16
CA ASN A 278 -22.89 45.47 4.21
C ASN A 278 -21.71 46.23 4.83
N ALA A 279 -20.48 45.81 4.53
CA ALA A 279 -19.29 46.58 4.80
C ALA A 279 -18.46 46.71 3.53
N SER A 280 -18.51 47.89 2.94
CA SER A 280 -17.64 48.41 1.89
C SER A 280 -16.18 48.44 2.36
N PHE A 281 -15.55 47.28 2.40
CA PHE A 281 -14.13 47.11 2.65
C PHE A 281 -13.51 46.40 1.44
N THR A 282 -13.28 47.16 0.37
CA THR A 282 -12.50 46.72 -0.80
C THR A 282 -11.02 46.64 -0.40
N LYS A 283 -10.68 45.68 0.48
CA LYS A 283 -9.30 45.18 0.53
C LYS A 283 -9.01 44.62 -0.86
N SER A 284 -8.00 45.19 -1.51
CA SER A 284 -7.40 44.64 -2.74
C SER A 284 -7.23 43.13 -2.52
N LEU A 285 -8.06 42.36 -3.22
CA LEU A 285 -7.96 40.91 -3.20
C LEU A 285 -6.72 40.54 -3.99
N ASN A 286 -6.02 39.51 -3.51
CA ASN A 286 -4.93 38.91 -4.25
C ASN A 286 -5.45 38.53 -5.66
N PRO A 287 -4.79 38.95 -6.77
CA PRO A 287 -5.21 38.64 -8.13
C PRO A 287 -5.49 37.15 -8.37
N PHE A 288 -4.78 36.25 -7.68
CA PHE A 288 -5.01 34.81 -7.78
C PHE A 288 -6.30 34.34 -7.10
N GLU A 289 -6.68 34.95 -5.97
CA GLU A 289 -7.98 34.69 -5.33
C GLU A 289 -9.13 35.31 -6.12
N GLU A 290 -8.91 36.45 -6.79
CA GLU A 290 -9.88 37.00 -7.73
C GLU A 290 -10.10 36.07 -8.93
N ALA A 291 -9.03 35.58 -9.56
CA ALA A 291 -9.12 34.59 -10.63
C ALA A 291 -9.83 33.31 -10.16
N ARG A 292 -9.53 32.83 -8.95
CA ARG A 292 -10.21 31.68 -8.33
C ARG A 292 -11.70 31.96 -8.07
N ARG A 293 -12.07 33.16 -7.62
CA ARG A 293 -13.47 33.53 -7.40
C ARG A 293 -14.23 33.63 -8.70
N MET A 294 -13.67 34.29 -9.71
CA MET A 294 -14.25 34.33 -11.06
C MET A 294 -14.50 32.91 -11.58
N TYR A 295 -13.62 31.98 -11.24
CA TYR A 295 -13.74 30.58 -11.62
C TYR A 295 -14.85 29.81 -10.92
N LEU A 296 -14.94 29.97 -9.60
CA LEU A 296 -15.90 29.23 -8.77
C LEU A 296 -17.30 29.86 -8.81
N ALA A 297 -17.41 31.12 -9.20
CA ALA A 297 -18.66 31.81 -9.42
C ALA A 297 -19.26 31.42 -10.78
N TYR A 298 -19.81 30.18 -10.85
CA TYR A 298 -20.74 29.63 -11.85
C TYR A 298 -21.20 30.57 -13.01
N ASP A 299 -20.31 31.01 -13.89
CA ASP A 299 -20.67 31.74 -15.10
C ASP A 299 -20.68 30.75 -16.27
N ASP A 300 -21.80 30.66 -16.98
CA ASP A 300 -21.99 29.81 -18.16
C ASP A 300 -21.02 30.17 -19.31
N ARG A 301 -20.37 31.34 -19.24
CA ARG A 301 -19.35 31.79 -20.21
C ARG A 301 -17.96 31.20 -19.96
N PHE A 302 -17.82 30.33 -18.98
CA PHE A 302 -16.54 29.79 -18.56
C PHE A 302 -15.95 28.79 -19.57
N SER A 303 -14.68 29.05 -19.97
CA SER A 303 -13.84 28.09 -20.70
C SER A 303 -12.55 27.83 -19.91
N LEU A 304 -12.18 26.55 -19.77
CA LEU A 304 -10.95 26.12 -19.11
C LEU A 304 -9.70 26.73 -19.80
N GLU A 305 -9.77 26.92 -21.11
CA GLU A 305 -8.71 27.49 -21.94
C GLU A 305 -8.50 28.97 -21.62
N SER A 306 -9.59 29.75 -21.58
CA SER A 306 -9.55 31.17 -21.20
C SER A 306 -8.95 31.39 -19.81
N PHE A 307 -9.30 30.53 -18.85
CA PHE A 307 -8.69 30.56 -17.52
C PHE A 307 -7.20 30.24 -17.55
N SER A 308 -6.79 29.21 -18.30
CA SER A 308 -5.37 28.88 -18.47
C SER A 308 -4.59 30.07 -19.03
N ASP A 309 -5.12 30.75 -20.04
CA ASP A 309 -4.45 31.89 -20.67
C ASP A 309 -4.37 33.10 -19.72
N HIS A 310 -5.45 33.35 -18.96
CA HIS A 310 -5.44 34.36 -17.91
C HIS A 310 -4.39 34.07 -16.83
N VAL A 311 -4.31 32.81 -16.37
CA VAL A 311 -3.34 32.38 -15.36
C VAL A 311 -1.91 32.48 -15.89
N LYS A 312 -1.66 32.10 -17.15
CA LYS A 312 -0.33 32.27 -17.78
C LYS A 312 0.05 33.75 -17.83
N SER A 313 -0.87 34.62 -18.26
CA SER A 313 -0.63 36.07 -18.26
C SER A 313 -0.34 36.62 -16.87
N LEU A 314 -1.05 36.14 -15.84
CA LEU A 314 -0.78 36.52 -14.45
C LEU A 314 0.59 36.02 -13.97
N LEU A 315 0.94 34.77 -14.26
CA LEU A 315 2.23 34.19 -13.90
C LEU A 315 3.39 34.91 -14.59
N ASP A 316 3.24 35.30 -15.85
CA ASP A 316 4.26 36.06 -16.60
C ASP A 316 4.43 37.47 -16.02
N ARG A 317 3.34 38.10 -15.56
CA ARG A 317 3.38 39.44 -14.95
C ARG A 317 3.92 39.45 -13.51
N LEU A 318 3.67 38.40 -12.74
CA LEU A 318 3.92 38.34 -11.30
C LEU A 318 4.98 37.29 -10.92
N ALA A 319 5.79 36.80 -11.87
CA ALA A 319 6.70 35.67 -11.69
C ALA A 319 7.55 35.73 -10.40
N SER A 320 7.99 36.94 -10.02
CA SER A 320 8.81 37.21 -8.82
C SER A 320 8.07 37.11 -7.49
N GLU A 321 6.74 37.25 -7.49
CA GLU A 321 5.90 37.42 -6.29
C GLU A 321 4.96 36.23 -6.04
N VAL A 322 4.95 35.22 -6.93
CA VAL A 322 4.04 34.08 -6.80
C VAL A 322 4.40 33.22 -5.58
N SER A 323 3.52 33.18 -4.59
CA SER A 323 3.70 32.31 -3.44
C SER A 323 3.28 30.86 -3.72
N VAL A 324 3.77 29.92 -2.91
CA VAL A 324 3.34 28.51 -2.94
C VAL A 324 1.82 28.38 -2.74
N GLN A 325 1.23 29.27 -1.92
CA GLN A 325 -0.20 29.29 -1.66
C GLN A 325 -1.00 29.73 -2.90
N ASP A 326 -0.48 30.68 -3.68
CA ASP A 326 -1.10 31.12 -4.93
C ASP A 326 -1.13 30.00 -5.95
N VAL A 327 -0.01 29.31 -6.13
CA VAL A 327 0.09 28.13 -7.02
C VAL A 327 -0.87 27.02 -6.58
N ASN A 328 -0.92 26.70 -5.29
CA ASN A 328 -1.86 25.70 -4.77
C ASN A 328 -3.32 26.11 -5.01
N THR A 329 -3.64 27.40 -4.86
CA THR A 329 -4.99 27.93 -5.09
C THR A 329 -5.38 27.82 -6.55
N LEU A 330 -4.50 28.22 -7.47
CA LEU A 330 -4.70 28.13 -8.91
C LEU A 330 -4.89 26.68 -9.39
N LEU A 331 -3.97 25.79 -9.03
CA LEU A 331 -4.05 24.39 -9.46
C LEU A 331 -5.26 23.68 -8.84
N THR A 332 -5.64 24.03 -7.60
CA THR A 332 -6.85 23.50 -6.97
C THR A 332 -8.12 23.99 -7.68
N ALA A 333 -8.15 25.24 -8.16
CA ALA A 333 -9.27 25.75 -8.94
C ALA A 333 -9.48 24.90 -10.21
N VAL A 334 -8.42 24.67 -11.00
CA VAL A 334 -8.47 23.81 -12.19
C VAL A 334 -8.90 22.38 -11.84
N ALA A 335 -8.37 21.83 -10.75
CA ALA A 335 -8.68 20.45 -10.37
C ALA A 335 -10.17 20.22 -10.02
N LEU A 336 -10.83 21.22 -9.45
CA LEU A 336 -12.21 21.10 -8.94
C LEU A 336 -13.27 21.69 -9.90
N SER A 337 -12.88 21.98 -11.14
CA SER A 337 -13.68 22.74 -12.09
C SER A 337 -14.82 21.99 -12.75
N ALA A 338 -16.06 22.19 -12.35
CA ALA A 338 -17.19 21.49 -12.97
C ALA A 338 -17.98 22.46 -13.88
N PRO A 339 -17.98 22.30 -15.21
CA PRO A 339 -18.98 22.95 -16.04
C PRO A 339 -20.40 22.54 -15.60
N PRO A 340 -21.38 23.44 -15.69
CA PRO A 340 -22.73 23.21 -15.17
C PRO A 340 -23.51 22.10 -15.89
N SER A 341 -23.06 21.66 -17.07
CA SER A 341 -23.82 20.79 -17.99
C SER A 341 -23.30 19.34 -18.13
N ILE A 342 -22.60 18.80 -17.13
CA ILE A 342 -22.06 17.43 -17.20
C ILE A 342 -23.18 16.41 -16.91
N ASN A 343 -23.88 16.00 -17.96
CA ASN A 343 -25.01 15.07 -17.84
C ASN A 343 -24.64 13.63 -18.23
N SER A 344 -23.38 13.38 -18.62
CA SER A 344 -22.95 12.07 -19.10
C SER A 344 -21.60 11.61 -18.54
N LEU A 345 -21.41 10.29 -18.51
CA LEU A 345 -20.14 9.66 -18.15
C LEU A 345 -19.01 10.06 -19.11
N GLU A 346 -19.31 10.17 -20.40
CA GLU A 346 -18.33 10.54 -21.42
C GLU A 346 -17.90 12.01 -21.28
N SER A 347 -18.85 12.92 -21.00
CA SER A 347 -18.54 14.31 -20.65
C SER A 347 -17.67 14.40 -19.40
N SER A 348 -17.93 13.56 -18.40
CA SER A 348 -17.11 13.48 -17.18
C SER A 348 -15.68 13.03 -17.50
N ARG A 349 -15.51 11.98 -18.31
CA ARG A 349 -14.19 11.50 -18.74
C ARG A 349 -13.42 12.56 -19.53
N LYS A 350 -14.09 13.24 -20.47
CA LYS A 350 -13.50 14.34 -21.25
C LYS A 350 -13.05 15.48 -20.35
N LEU A 351 -13.87 15.87 -19.37
CA LEU A 351 -13.51 16.88 -18.38
C LEU A 351 -12.25 16.49 -17.59
N VAL A 352 -12.18 15.26 -17.07
CA VAL A 352 -10.99 14.80 -16.33
C VAL A 352 -9.74 14.85 -17.22
N SER A 353 -9.84 14.43 -18.49
CA SER A 353 -8.72 14.52 -19.43
C SER A 353 -8.27 15.96 -19.65
N HIS A 354 -9.23 16.87 -19.83
CA HIS A 354 -8.95 18.29 -20.06
C HIS A 354 -8.30 18.95 -18.83
N ARG A 355 -8.80 18.68 -17.62
CA ARG A 355 -8.19 19.14 -16.35
C ARG A 355 -6.75 18.64 -16.20
N ILE A 356 -6.49 17.35 -16.46
CA ILE A 356 -5.13 16.78 -16.37
C ILE A 356 -4.19 17.44 -17.38
N GLN A 357 -4.64 17.65 -18.62
CA GLN A 357 -3.85 18.31 -19.66
C GLN A 357 -3.48 19.74 -19.25
N LEU A 358 -4.45 20.52 -18.76
CA LEU A 358 -4.18 21.89 -18.30
C LEU A 358 -3.29 21.93 -17.06
N LEU A 359 -3.52 21.07 -16.07
CA LEU A 359 -2.64 21.00 -14.89
C LEU A 359 -1.20 20.69 -15.29
N THR A 360 -1.00 19.81 -16.26
CA THR A 360 0.33 19.48 -16.77
C THR A 360 0.96 20.68 -17.49
N SER A 361 0.20 21.37 -18.34
CA SER A 361 0.67 22.60 -19.01
C SER A 361 1.03 23.69 -18.01
N LEU A 362 0.16 24.00 -17.04
CA LEU A 362 0.40 24.99 -16.00
C LEU A 362 1.60 24.63 -15.14
N TYR A 363 1.75 23.36 -14.75
CA TYR A 363 2.93 22.90 -14.03
C TYR A 363 4.22 23.18 -14.82
N THR A 364 4.26 22.90 -16.12
CA THR A 364 5.46 23.17 -16.93
C THR A 364 5.75 24.66 -17.08
N SER A 365 4.72 25.52 -17.09
CA SER A 365 4.89 26.97 -17.08
C SER A 365 5.43 27.45 -15.72
N ILE A 366 4.80 27.06 -14.62
CA ILE A 366 5.19 27.46 -13.25
C ILE A 366 6.61 26.99 -12.92
N GLN A 367 6.98 25.77 -13.32
CA GLN A 367 8.32 25.24 -13.13
C GLN A 367 9.40 26.07 -13.84
N LYS A 368 9.07 26.71 -14.97
CA LYS A 368 10.00 27.56 -15.72
C LYS A 368 10.09 28.98 -15.16
N THR A 369 8.99 29.51 -14.62
CA THR A 369 8.87 30.93 -14.27
C THR A 369 9.10 31.23 -12.79
N THR A 370 8.79 30.29 -11.89
CA THR A 370 8.78 30.55 -10.45
C THR A 370 9.93 29.83 -9.71
N PRO A 371 10.52 30.44 -8.67
CA PRO A 371 11.59 29.84 -7.88
C PRO A 371 11.08 28.83 -6.82
N ILE A 372 9.92 28.22 -7.04
CA ILE A 372 9.31 27.30 -6.07
C ILE A 372 10.09 25.99 -6.03
N ASP A 373 10.31 25.45 -4.83
CA ASP A 373 10.92 24.14 -4.65
C ASP A 373 10.18 23.06 -5.48
N ILE A 374 10.93 22.33 -6.30
CA ILE A 374 10.38 21.35 -7.23
C ILE A 374 9.66 20.22 -6.51
N THR A 375 10.13 19.84 -5.31
CA THR A 375 9.48 18.79 -4.51
C THR A 375 8.12 19.26 -4.01
N GLU A 376 8.02 20.50 -3.52
CA GLU A 376 6.74 21.07 -3.10
C GLU A 376 5.77 21.26 -4.27
N LEU A 377 6.25 21.75 -5.42
CA LEU A 377 5.43 21.87 -6.63
C LEU A 377 4.88 20.51 -7.09
N ARG A 378 5.70 19.45 -7.05
CA ARG A 378 5.29 18.07 -7.36
C ARG A 378 4.22 17.56 -6.39
N ARG A 379 4.30 17.88 -5.10
CA ARG A 379 3.27 17.52 -4.10
C ARG A 379 1.94 18.20 -4.40
N ILE A 380 1.97 19.50 -4.69
CA ILE A 380 0.77 20.27 -5.05
C ILE A 380 0.14 19.71 -6.32
N LEU A 381 0.93 19.49 -7.37
CA LEU A 381 0.45 18.90 -8.62
C LEU A 381 -0.21 17.55 -8.37
N SER A 382 0.45 16.66 -7.62
CA SER A 382 -0.06 15.31 -7.35
C SER A 382 -1.42 15.35 -6.64
N LYS A 383 -1.57 16.23 -5.66
CA LYS A 383 -2.86 16.47 -4.97
C LYS A 383 -3.94 16.93 -5.96
N CYS A 384 -3.60 17.87 -6.84
CA CYS A 384 -4.52 18.41 -7.85
C CYS A 384 -4.91 17.37 -8.91
N LEU A 385 -3.98 16.50 -9.31
CA LEU A 385 -4.26 15.38 -10.22
C LEU A 385 -5.23 14.37 -9.58
N ILE A 386 -5.08 14.05 -8.29
CA ILE A 386 -6.02 13.20 -7.56
C ILE A 386 -7.41 13.82 -7.54
N CYS A 387 -7.52 15.10 -7.17
CA CYS A 387 -8.79 15.82 -7.18
C CYS A 387 -9.41 15.89 -8.59
N SER A 388 -8.60 16.04 -9.63
CA SER A 388 -9.08 16.14 -11.01
C SER A 388 -9.78 14.88 -11.49
N CYS A 389 -9.44 13.71 -10.94
CA CYS A 389 -10.10 12.44 -11.25
C CYS A 389 -11.52 12.35 -10.69
N MET A 390 -11.96 13.32 -9.87
CA MET A 390 -13.29 13.36 -9.29
C MET A 390 -14.20 14.30 -10.09
N VAL A 391 -15.37 13.80 -10.45
CA VAL A 391 -16.46 14.63 -10.97
C VAL A 391 -17.69 14.39 -10.11
N GLU A 392 -18.23 15.47 -9.57
CA GLU A 392 -19.43 15.48 -8.75
C GLU A 392 -20.51 16.26 -9.51
N THR A 393 -21.63 15.60 -9.77
CA THR A 393 -22.81 16.24 -10.35
C THR A 393 -23.97 16.06 -9.38
N SER A 394 -25.08 16.79 -9.58
CA SER A 394 -26.28 16.62 -8.77
C SER A 394 -26.83 15.19 -8.84
N ASP A 395 -26.63 14.53 -9.98
CA ASP A 395 -27.33 13.31 -10.34
C ASP A 395 -26.45 12.07 -10.14
N PHE A 396 -25.13 12.20 -10.31
CA PHE A 396 -24.20 11.07 -10.18
C PHE A 396 -22.79 11.49 -9.75
N HIS A 397 -22.04 10.49 -9.33
CA HIS A 397 -20.66 10.62 -8.90
C HIS A 397 -19.79 9.80 -9.85
N TYR A 398 -18.84 10.44 -10.53
CA TYR A 398 -17.82 9.77 -11.34
C TYR A 398 -16.41 9.86 -10.74
N LEU A 399 -15.73 8.71 -10.63
CA LEU A 399 -14.33 8.61 -10.25
C LEU A 399 -13.54 7.96 -11.39
N ASP A 400 -12.59 8.71 -11.94
CA ASP A 400 -11.76 8.26 -13.05
C ASP A 400 -10.68 7.26 -12.59
N PRO A 401 -10.49 6.12 -13.28
CA PRO A 401 -9.47 5.13 -12.94
C PRO A 401 -8.03 5.65 -12.95
N ARG A 402 -7.74 6.77 -13.62
CA ARG A 402 -6.41 7.37 -13.63
C ARG A 402 -5.92 7.77 -12.23
N ILE A 403 -6.81 7.89 -11.23
CA ILE A 403 -6.41 8.10 -9.83
C ILE A 403 -5.40 7.06 -9.34
N TYR A 404 -5.54 5.79 -9.74
CA TYR A 404 -4.60 4.73 -9.36
C TYR A 404 -3.23 4.92 -10.02
N LYS A 405 -3.22 5.35 -11.28
CA LYS A 405 -1.99 5.64 -12.02
C LYS A 405 -1.27 6.87 -11.45
N THR A 406 -2.02 7.90 -11.07
CA THR A 406 -1.47 9.08 -10.38
C THR A 406 -0.82 8.67 -9.06
N GLU A 407 -1.49 7.85 -8.24
CA GLU A 407 -0.89 7.34 -7.00
C GLU A 407 0.39 6.54 -7.26
N GLN A 408 0.40 5.65 -8.26
CA GLN A 408 1.59 4.88 -8.65
C GLN A 408 2.74 5.79 -9.10
N LEU A 409 2.46 6.83 -9.89
CA LEU A 409 3.47 7.79 -10.33
C LEU A 409 4.05 8.56 -9.15
N MET A 410 3.25 8.91 -8.15
CA MET A 410 3.77 9.55 -6.93
C MET A 410 4.81 8.66 -6.24
N TYR A 411 4.53 7.36 -6.09
CA TYR A 411 5.50 6.43 -5.51
C TYR A 411 6.76 6.29 -6.37
N ARG A 412 6.60 6.12 -7.69
CA ARG A 412 7.73 5.95 -8.63
C ARG A 412 8.66 7.17 -8.64
N HIS A 413 8.12 8.38 -8.49
CA HIS A 413 8.91 9.61 -8.47
C HIS A 413 9.34 10.05 -7.06
N GLY A 414 9.18 9.19 -6.04
CA GLY A 414 9.59 9.50 -4.67
C GLY A 414 8.80 10.67 -4.05
N ILE A 415 7.60 10.98 -4.56
CA ILE A 415 6.76 12.05 -4.02
C ILE A 415 6.14 11.53 -2.72
N SER A 416 6.75 11.92 -1.60
CA SER A 416 6.30 11.55 -0.27
C SER A 416 4.83 11.94 -0.06
N MET A 417 3.94 10.96 0.13
CA MET A 417 2.56 11.25 0.51
C MET A 417 2.49 11.75 1.95
N THR A 418 2.02 12.98 2.11
CA THR A 418 1.74 13.53 3.44
C THR A 418 0.49 12.87 4.04
N VAL A 419 0.33 12.93 5.36
CA VAL A 419 -0.89 12.47 6.05
C VAL A 419 -2.14 13.13 5.45
N LYS A 420 -2.09 14.44 5.16
CA LYS A 420 -3.18 15.18 4.51
C LYS A 420 -3.51 14.64 3.12
N SER A 421 -2.50 14.29 2.33
CA SER A 421 -2.69 13.67 1.00
C SER A 421 -3.35 12.29 1.11
N TYR A 422 -2.95 11.48 2.09
CA TYR A 422 -3.59 10.20 2.37
C TYR A 422 -5.05 10.36 2.80
N MET A 423 -5.34 11.26 3.74
CA MET A 423 -6.71 11.56 4.18
C MET A 423 -7.58 12.03 3.02
N LEU A 424 -7.04 12.88 2.14
CA LEU A 424 -7.72 13.28 0.91
C LEU A 424 -8.09 12.06 0.06
N ILE A 425 -7.14 11.17 -0.23
CA ILE A 425 -7.38 9.95 -1.03
C ILE A 425 -8.44 9.06 -0.37
N LEU A 426 -8.38 8.85 0.95
CA LEU A 426 -9.38 8.07 1.68
C LEU A 426 -10.77 8.70 1.57
N ASN A 427 -10.85 10.03 1.71
CA ASN A 427 -12.09 10.78 1.53
C ASN A 427 -12.65 10.63 0.11
N VAL A 428 -11.80 10.71 -0.93
CA VAL A 428 -12.20 10.45 -2.31
C VAL A 428 -12.83 9.07 -2.42
N PHE A 429 -12.11 8.00 -2.07
CA PHE A 429 -12.63 6.65 -2.21
C PHE A 429 -13.90 6.39 -1.37
N ALA A 430 -13.97 6.92 -0.15
CA ALA A 430 -15.15 6.81 0.70
C ALA A 430 -16.38 7.48 0.06
N LYS A 431 -16.22 8.69 -0.48
CA LYS A 431 -17.29 9.45 -1.14
C LYS A 431 -17.87 8.71 -2.36
N TYR A 432 -17.02 8.01 -3.11
CA TYR A 432 -17.44 7.16 -4.24
C TYR A 432 -17.82 5.73 -3.83
N ASN A 433 -18.05 5.47 -2.54
CA ASN A 433 -18.42 4.17 -1.98
C ASN A 433 -17.42 3.03 -2.32
N ARG A 434 -16.15 3.37 -2.53
CA ARG A 434 -15.04 2.45 -2.84
C ARG A 434 -14.36 1.96 -1.56
N TRP A 435 -15.13 1.41 -0.63
CA TRP A 435 -14.63 1.03 0.70
C TRP A 435 -13.51 -0.02 0.68
N LYS A 436 -13.51 -0.93 -0.29
CA LYS A 436 -12.39 -1.88 -0.48
C LYS A 436 -11.07 -1.14 -0.69
N ASP A 437 -11.09 -0.09 -1.50
CA ASP A 437 -9.92 0.74 -1.83
C ASP A 437 -9.46 1.59 -0.63
N VAL A 438 -10.40 2.04 0.21
CA VAL A 438 -10.12 2.71 1.50
C VAL A 438 -9.38 1.75 2.44
N TRP A 439 -9.89 0.53 2.64
CA TRP A 439 -9.32 -0.44 3.58
C TRP A 439 -7.95 -0.96 3.15
N ILE A 440 -7.73 -1.16 1.84
CA ILE A 440 -6.40 -1.53 1.31
C ILE A 440 -5.36 -0.47 1.69
N ARG A 441 -5.68 0.81 1.50
CA ARG A 441 -4.77 1.92 1.81
C ARG A 441 -4.57 2.11 3.30
N TRP A 442 -5.65 2.03 4.08
CA TRP A 442 -5.57 2.05 5.53
C TRP A 442 -4.64 0.95 6.07
N SER A 443 -4.83 -0.29 5.60
CA SER A 443 -3.96 -1.41 5.99
C SER A 443 -2.53 -1.22 5.50
N LYS A 444 -2.30 -0.59 4.34
CA LYS A 444 -0.95 -0.32 3.85
C LYS A 444 -0.19 0.60 4.81
N LEU A 445 -0.84 1.64 5.35
CA LEU A 445 -0.24 2.56 6.32
C LEU A 445 0.18 1.83 7.59
N THR A 446 -0.71 0.99 8.15
CA THR A 446 -0.39 0.20 9.34
C THR A 446 0.71 -0.83 9.08
N ASN A 447 0.73 -1.45 7.89
CA ASN A 447 1.75 -2.43 7.52
C ASN A 447 3.14 -1.81 7.34
N ILE A 448 3.23 -0.55 6.89
CA ILE A 448 4.49 0.20 6.79
C ILE A 448 4.99 0.63 8.19
N GLY A 449 4.17 0.48 9.23
CA GLY A 449 4.52 0.87 10.60
C GLY A 449 4.34 2.36 10.86
N ILE A 450 3.55 3.06 10.04
CA ILE A 450 3.17 4.43 10.31
C ILE A 450 2.22 4.42 11.52
N LEU A 451 2.62 5.09 12.59
CA LEU A 451 1.76 5.32 13.76
C LEU A 451 0.61 6.24 13.33
N LEU A 452 -0.62 5.76 13.54
CA LEU A 452 -1.82 6.53 13.19
C LEU A 452 -2.24 7.34 14.41
N ASP A 453 -2.29 8.65 14.26
CA ASP A 453 -2.69 9.56 15.32
C ASP A 453 -4.22 9.61 15.50
N GLU A 454 -4.63 10.37 16.52
CA GLU A 454 -6.05 10.61 16.83
C GLU A 454 -6.81 11.20 15.64
N ASP A 455 -6.21 12.15 14.92
CA ASP A 455 -6.82 12.83 13.77
C ASP A 455 -7.13 11.85 12.63
N MET A 456 -6.23 10.91 12.35
CA MET A 456 -6.45 9.87 11.33
C MET A 456 -7.59 8.91 11.71
N TYR A 457 -7.66 8.49 12.98
CA TYR A 457 -8.77 7.66 13.46
C TYR A 457 -10.09 8.42 13.46
N CYS A 458 -10.10 9.65 13.96
CA CYS A 458 -11.26 10.53 13.92
C CYS A 458 -11.77 10.69 12.48
N HIS A 459 -10.85 10.92 11.54
CA HIS A 459 -11.19 11.05 10.13
C HIS A 459 -11.81 9.79 9.53
N ILE A 460 -11.25 8.60 9.76
CA ILE A 460 -11.80 7.37 9.17
C ILE A 460 -13.18 7.04 9.75
N PHE A 461 -13.39 7.24 11.06
CA PHE A 461 -14.72 7.04 11.66
C PHE A 461 -15.72 8.09 11.18
N ARG A 462 -15.29 9.33 10.97
CA ARG A 462 -16.13 10.37 10.35
C ARG A 462 -16.57 9.96 8.95
N LEU A 463 -15.64 9.52 8.09
CA LEU A 463 -15.97 9.08 6.73
C LEU A 463 -17.00 7.95 6.72
N VAL A 464 -16.86 6.98 7.63
CA VAL A 464 -17.78 5.84 7.75
C VAL A 464 -19.16 6.28 8.24
N ALA A 465 -19.21 7.15 9.25
CA ALA A 465 -20.45 7.71 9.77
C ALA A 465 -21.21 8.52 8.70
N GLU A 466 -20.49 9.32 7.89
CA GLU A 466 -21.07 10.17 6.85
C GLU A 466 -21.57 9.38 5.62
N SER A 467 -20.96 8.23 5.31
CA SER A 467 -21.31 7.48 4.11
C SER A 467 -22.59 6.67 4.22
N LYS A 468 -23.15 6.53 5.43
CA LYS A 468 -24.34 5.69 5.71
C LYS A 468 -24.20 4.25 5.20
N ASN A 469 -22.98 3.71 5.19
CA ASN A 469 -22.71 2.36 4.70
C ASN A 469 -22.56 1.39 5.88
N GLU A 470 -23.59 0.58 6.13
CA GLU A 470 -23.62 -0.39 7.25
C GLU A 470 -22.44 -1.37 7.22
N ARG A 471 -22.02 -1.86 6.05
CA ARG A 471 -20.87 -2.77 5.94
C ARG A 471 -19.57 -2.09 6.33
N ALA A 472 -19.39 -0.83 5.96
CA ALA A 472 -18.24 -0.04 6.35
C ALA A 472 -18.24 0.20 7.87
N ALA A 473 -19.40 0.50 8.47
CA ALA A 473 -19.57 0.66 9.91
C ALA A 473 -19.20 -0.62 10.69
N ILE A 474 -19.75 -1.77 10.28
CA ILE A 474 -19.43 -3.07 10.89
C ILE A 474 -17.92 -3.36 10.81
N TYR A 475 -17.30 -3.11 9.65
CA TYR A 475 -15.87 -3.33 9.48
C TYR A 475 -15.03 -2.39 10.37
N ALA A 476 -15.38 -1.11 10.42
CA ALA A 476 -14.68 -0.10 11.21
C ALA A 476 -14.77 -0.42 12.71
N LEU A 477 -15.96 -0.74 13.22
CA LEU A 477 -16.19 -1.07 14.62
C LEU A 477 -15.54 -2.40 15.03
N SER A 478 -15.47 -3.38 14.13
CA SER A 478 -14.88 -4.71 14.43
C SER A 478 -13.36 -4.75 14.30
N ASN A 479 -12.80 -4.00 13.34
CA ASN A 479 -11.39 -4.12 12.96
C ASN A 479 -10.61 -2.85 13.28
N ILE A 480 -11.03 -1.71 12.74
CA ILE A 480 -10.30 -0.44 12.85
C ILE A 480 -10.24 0.03 14.30
N PHE A 481 -11.34 -0.11 15.04
CA PHE A 481 -11.40 0.21 16.47
C PHE A 481 -10.49 -0.69 17.32
N GLU A 482 -10.46 -1.99 17.05
CA GLU A 482 -9.56 -2.90 17.75
C GLU A 482 -8.08 -2.64 17.39
N ASP A 483 -7.81 -2.24 16.14
CA ASP A 483 -6.48 -1.81 15.73
C ASP A 483 -6.06 -0.54 16.50
N MET A 484 -6.97 0.43 16.67
CA MET A 484 -6.78 1.64 17.49
C MET A 484 -6.41 1.32 18.93
N LEU A 485 -7.18 0.44 19.59
CA LEU A 485 -6.91 0.02 20.97
C LEU A 485 -5.60 -0.76 21.12
N SER A 486 -5.13 -1.40 20.04
CA SER A 486 -3.90 -2.19 20.06
C SER A 486 -2.62 -1.36 19.85
N GLN A 487 -2.76 -0.06 19.55
CA GLN A 487 -1.61 0.81 19.35
C GLN A 487 -0.82 1.04 20.65
N SER A 488 0.47 1.29 20.48
CA SER A 488 1.39 1.66 21.55
C SER A 488 2.13 2.93 21.13
N PRO A 489 1.99 4.06 21.84
CA PRO A 489 1.23 4.23 23.09
C PRO A 489 -0.29 4.10 22.92
N GLU A 490 -0.99 3.79 24.02
CA GLU A 490 -2.46 3.71 24.02
C GLU A 490 -3.04 5.09 23.73
N LEU A 491 -3.96 5.17 22.76
CA LEU A 491 -4.67 6.40 22.43
C LEU A 491 -5.67 6.72 23.54
N ALA A 492 -5.59 7.95 24.06
CA ALA A 492 -6.55 8.46 25.04
C ALA A 492 -7.99 8.40 24.50
N ALA A 493 -8.96 8.25 25.41
CA ALA A 493 -10.37 8.31 25.03
C ALA A 493 -10.73 9.73 24.54
N SER A 494 -10.89 9.88 23.22
CA SER A 494 -11.19 11.13 22.55
C SER A 494 -12.71 11.36 22.45
N LYS A 495 -13.14 12.60 22.72
CA LYS A 495 -14.55 13.00 22.58
C LYS A 495 -14.99 12.93 21.12
N ASP A 496 -14.15 13.38 20.18
CA ASP A 496 -14.48 13.43 18.76
C ASP A 496 -14.63 12.03 18.16
N ILE A 497 -13.70 11.12 18.49
CA ILE A 497 -13.79 9.72 18.08
C ILE A 497 -15.08 9.08 18.64
N ALA A 498 -15.41 9.34 19.91
CA ALA A 498 -16.62 8.78 20.52
C ALA A 498 -17.92 9.25 19.83
N VAL A 499 -17.98 10.51 19.38
CA VAL A 499 -19.12 11.03 18.61
C VAL A 499 -19.30 10.25 17.31
N TYR A 500 -18.23 10.02 16.55
CA TYR A 500 -18.32 9.30 15.29
C TYR A 500 -18.55 7.79 15.47
N LEU A 501 -18.00 7.19 16.52
CA LEU A 501 -18.29 5.79 16.88
C LEU A 501 -19.77 5.60 17.21
N SER A 502 -20.39 6.52 17.95
CA SER A 502 -21.84 6.48 18.22
C SER A 502 -22.64 6.52 16.91
N ARG A 503 -22.30 7.44 15.99
CA ARG A 503 -22.95 7.52 14.68
C ARG A 503 -22.75 6.25 13.85
N CYS A 504 -21.59 5.59 13.95
CA CYS A 504 -21.36 4.31 13.28
C CYS A 504 -22.26 3.20 13.84
N LEU A 505 -22.50 3.18 15.16
CA LEU A 505 -23.43 2.23 15.79
C LEU A 505 -24.87 2.45 15.32
N ASP A 506 -25.27 3.72 15.15
CA ASP A 506 -26.62 4.08 14.65
C ASP A 506 -26.88 3.57 13.22
N LEU A 507 -25.83 3.29 12.44
CA LEU A 507 -25.95 2.73 11.08
C LEU A 507 -26.21 1.22 11.05
N ILE A 508 -26.03 0.51 12.17
CA ILE A 508 -26.16 -0.95 12.22
C ILE A 508 -27.59 -1.32 12.58
N SER A 509 -28.25 -2.07 11.69
CA SER A 509 -29.66 -2.48 11.84
C SER A 509 -29.90 -3.45 12.99
N PHE A 510 -28.90 -4.27 13.36
CA PHE A 510 -28.98 -5.23 14.44
C PHE A 510 -28.39 -4.66 15.74
N GLN A 511 -29.19 -3.86 16.44
CA GLN A 511 -28.88 -3.32 17.77
C GLN A 511 -29.04 -4.43 18.81
N ASN A 512 -28.08 -5.33 18.91
CA ASN A 512 -27.95 -6.17 20.10
C ASN A 512 -27.05 -5.40 21.06
N ASP A 513 -27.56 -5.01 22.24
CA ASP A 513 -26.84 -4.20 23.24
C ASP A 513 -25.49 -4.82 23.66
N ASN A 514 -25.31 -6.13 23.43
CA ASN A 514 -24.07 -6.85 23.72
C ASN A 514 -23.03 -6.79 22.60
N SER A 515 -23.41 -6.37 21.39
CA SER A 515 -22.48 -6.17 20.28
C SER A 515 -21.57 -4.97 20.58
N TYR A 516 -20.28 -5.09 20.24
CA TYR A 516 -19.32 -3.99 20.38
C TYR A 516 -19.16 -3.41 21.80
N ARG A 517 -19.23 -4.24 22.84
CA ARG A 517 -19.05 -3.82 24.26
C ARG A 517 -17.81 -2.94 24.49
N SER A 518 -16.71 -3.20 23.78
CA SER A 518 -15.47 -2.39 23.86
C SER A 518 -15.68 -0.95 23.36
N VAL A 519 -16.47 -0.77 22.29
CA VAL A 519 -16.85 0.54 21.74
C VAL A 519 -17.71 1.31 22.73
N HIS A 520 -18.76 0.68 23.28
CA HIS A 520 -19.62 1.32 24.29
C HIS A 520 -18.84 1.79 25.52
N LYS A 521 -17.92 0.95 26.03
CA LYS A 521 -17.04 1.30 27.15
C LYS A 521 -16.15 2.51 26.81
N TYR A 522 -15.61 2.57 25.59
CA TYR A 522 -14.81 3.71 25.13
C TYR A 522 -15.64 5.01 25.07
N ILE A 523 -16.87 4.93 24.54
CA ILE A 523 -17.81 6.07 24.49
C ILE A 523 -18.19 6.55 25.91
N GLN A 524 -18.36 5.65 26.87
CA GLN A 524 -18.62 6.03 28.27
C GLN A 524 -17.39 6.67 28.92
N ALA A 525 -16.20 6.12 28.68
CA ALA A 525 -14.95 6.66 29.22
C ALA A 525 -14.65 8.08 28.71
N SER A 526 -14.92 8.36 27.43
CA SER A 526 -14.70 9.70 26.86
C SER A 526 -15.64 10.76 27.45
N LYS A 527 -16.85 10.37 27.87
CA LYS A 527 -17.77 11.26 28.61
C LYS A 527 -17.23 11.60 30.00
N SER A 528 -16.72 10.60 30.73
CA SER A 528 -16.22 10.80 32.11
C SER A 528 -14.95 11.65 32.23
N ARG A 529 -14.21 11.87 31.14
CA ARG A 529 -13.02 12.75 31.12
C ARG A 529 -13.36 14.20 30.80
N GLY A 530 -14.64 14.48 30.54
CA GLY A 530 -15.09 15.75 30.01
C GLY A 530 -15.56 16.77 31.03
N ASP A 531 -15.67 16.34 32.29
CA ASP A 531 -15.99 17.11 33.50
C ASP A 531 -14.72 17.20 34.36
#